data_AF-A0A535R5R2-F1
#
_entry.id   AF-A0A535R5R2-F1
#
_cell.length_a   1.000
_cell.length_b   1.000
_cell.length_c   1.000
_cell.angle_alpha   90.00
_cell.angle_beta   90.00
_cell.angle_gamma   90.00
#
_symmetry.space_group_name_H-M   'P 1'
#
loop_
_entity.id
_entity.type
_entity.pdbx_description
1 polymer ?
#
loop_
_entity_poly.entity_id
_entity_poly.type
_entity_poly.pdbx_seq_one_letter_code
_entity_poly.pdbx_strand_id
1 'polypeptide(L)'
;MRRFPGLYRGACLIPDNDPSPAPYGAFAPTRAQAAIIALAQRSRLKRGAFRPMLSRLVNLLRAGPVDVQYQGASFRFYHQASATERGALFNPDYNLEELNFLRAHTPAGGVFVDVGANVGTYAMVMARHVGASGKVIAIEPHPVTHARVAFNRAASGYTQVTLVAAAAGPSDGELMIETDGDNLGASHIVAGKLSGNAIKVPSL
;
A
#
# COMPACT_ATOMS: atom_id res chain seq x y z
N MET A 1 4.02 -4.49 49.05
CA MET A 1 3.34 -5.81 48.96
C MET A 1 2.02 -5.64 48.20
N ARG A 2 1.98 -6.09 46.94
CA ARG A 2 0.83 -6.66 46.20
C ARG A 2 1.18 -6.66 44.70
N ARG A 3 1.62 -7.82 44.21
CA ARG A 3 1.54 -8.20 42.79
C ARG A 3 0.06 -8.45 42.45
N PHE A 4 -0.37 -8.15 41.22
CA PHE A 4 -1.09 -9.08 40.35
C PHE A 4 -0.94 -8.65 38.87
N PRO A 5 -1.00 -9.60 37.91
CA PRO A 5 -0.41 -9.51 36.58
C PRO A 5 -1.43 -9.18 35.49
N GLY A 6 -0.98 -8.58 34.40
CA GLY A 6 -1.75 -8.44 33.17
C GLY A 6 -1.01 -9.10 32.02
N LEU A 7 -1.39 -10.34 31.71
CA LEU A 7 -1.10 -10.97 30.43
C LEU A 7 -1.72 -10.11 29.32
N TYR A 8 -0.89 -9.45 28.52
CA TYR A 8 -1.24 -9.11 27.15
C TYR A 8 -0.21 -9.77 26.24
N ARG A 9 -0.54 -11.00 25.80
CA ARG A 9 -0.03 -11.51 24.52
C ARG A 9 -0.72 -10.71 23.41
N GLY A 10 -0.30 -9.47 23.23
CA GLY A 10 -0.51 -8.77 21.97
C GLY A 10 0.40 -9.44 20.95
N ALA A 11 -0.18 -9.98 19.87
CA ALA A 11 0.60 -10.23 18.68
C ALA A 11 1.18 -8.89 18.25
N CYS A 12 2.46 -8.68 18.57
CA CYS A 12 3.23 -7.56 18.06
C CYS A 12 3.22 -7.73 16.54
N LEU A 13 2.45 -6.88 15.84
CA LEU A 13 2.64 -6.67 14.43
C LEU A 13 4.00 -6.00 14.30
N ILE A 14 5.05 -6.81 14.19
CA ILE A 14 6.32 -6.33 13.69
C ILE A 14 6.01 -5.85 12.28
N PRO A 15 6.20 -4.57 11.93
CA PRO A 15 6.26 -4.21 10.54
C PRO A 15 7.45 -5.00 10.01
N ASP A 16 7.19 -6.03 9.19
CA ASP A 16 8.21 -6.75 8.43
C ASP A 16 8.95 -5.71 7.57
N ASN A 17 9.92 -5.05 8.19
CA ASN A 17 10.92 -4.21 7.60
C ASN A 17 12.14 -5.10 7.40
N ASP A 18 11.90 -6.24 6.74
CA ASP A 18 12.94 -7.19 6.40
C ASP A 18 13.91 -6.44 5.47
N PRO A 19 15.19 -6.23 5.88
CA PRO A 19 16.15 -5.47 5.08
C PRO A 19 16.38 -6.08 3.69
N SER A 20 15.93 -7.31 3.47
CA SER A 20 15.83 -7.93 2.15
C SER A 20 14.51 -8.69 2.03
N PRO A 21 13.41 -8.05 1.58
CA PRO A 21 12.14 -8.75 1.43
C PRO A 21 12.29 -9.86 0.38
N ALA A 22 11.68 -11.02 0.62
CA ALA A 22 11.71 -12.14 -0.34
C ALA A 22 11.32 -11.67 -1.75
N PRO A 23 11.92 -12.22 -2.82
CA PRO A 23 11.67 -11.76 -4.18
C PRO A 23 10.18 -11.83 -4.55
N TYR A 24 9.75 -11.00 -5.50
CA TYR A 24 8.38 -11.08 -6.01
C TYR A 24 8.10 -12.47 -6.57
N GLY A 25 6.94 -13.03 -6.25
CA GLY A 25 6.55 -14.40 -6.54
C GLY A 25 6.72 -15.35 -5.35
N ALA A 26 7.56 -15.02 -4.36
CA ALA A 26 7.68 -15.81 -3.13
C ALA A 26 6.34 -15.90 -2.38
N PHE A 27 5.49 -14.87 -2.52
CA PHE A 27 4.14 -14.84 -1.97
C PHE A 27 3.06 -14.93 -3.05
N ALA A 28 3.32 -15.62 -4.17
CA ALA A 28 2.27 -15.95 -5.12
C ALA A 28 1.09 -16.65 -4.41
N PRO A 29 -0.18 -16.35 -4.75
CA PRO A 29 -1.32 -16.93 -4.06
C PRO A 29 -1.33 -18.45 -4.21
N THR A 30 -1.65 -19.18 -3.15
CA THR A 30 -1.96 -20.61 -3.29
C THR A 30 -3.16 -20.81 -4.22
N ARG A 31 -3.35 -22.02 -4.77
CA ARG A 31 -4.52 -22.32 -5.63
C ARG A 31 -5.84 -21.97 -4.95
N ALA A 32 -5.94 -22.24 -3.65
CA ALA A 32 -7.12 -21.90 -2.86
C ALA A 32 -7.28 -20.38 -2.64
N GLN A 33 -6.21 -19.66 -2.33
CA GLN A 33 -6.24 -18.19 -2.23
C GLN A 33 -6.65 -17.56 -3.57
N ALA A 34 -6.07 -18.02 -4.68
CA ALA A 34 -6.39 -17.56 -6.03
C ALA A 34 -7.88 -17.80 -6.36
N ALA A 35 -8.44 -18.96 -6.00
CA ALA A 35 -9.86 -19.25 -6.23
C ALA A 35 -10.79 -18.31 -5.44
N ILE A 36 -10.48 -18.03 -4.17
CA ILE A 36 -11.25 -17.08 -3.34
C ILE A 36 -11.15 -15.66 -3.92
N ILE A 37 -9.95 -15.22 -4.28
CA ILE A 37 -9.72 -13.90 -4.87
C ILE A 37 -10.52 -13.77 -6.18
N ALA A 38 -10.41 -14.75 -7.08
CA ALA A 38 -11.14 -14.75 -8.36
C ALA A 38 -12.67 -14.76 -8.17
N LEU A 39 -13.18 -15.54 -7.21
CA LEU A 39 -14.61 -15.58 -6.89
C LEU A 39 -15.08 -14.23 -6.32
N ALA A 40 -14.30 -13.63 -5.44
CA ALA A 40 -14.59 -12.31 -4.90
C ALA A 40 -14.68 -11.26 -6.00
N GLN A 41 -13.69 -11.22 -6.91
CA GLN A 41 -13.62 -10.27 -8.03
C GLN A 41 -14.79 -10.39 -9.01
N ARG A 42 -15.37 -11.59 -9.17
CA ARG A 42 -16.52 -11.86 -10.06
C ARG A 42 -17.88 -11.70 -9.38
N SER A 43 -17.92 -11.46 -8.08
CA SER A 43 -19.15 -11.38 -7.29
C SER A 43 -19.42 -9.96 -6.78
N ARG A 44 -20.57 -9.77 -6.14
CA ARG A 44 -20.87 -8.51 -5.42
C ARG A 44 -20.05 -8.36 -4.12
N LEU A 45 -19.35 -9.40 -3.68
CA LEU A 45 -18.51 -9.39 -2.48
C LEU A 45 -17.24 -8.54 -2.65
N LYS A 46 -16.93 -8.13 -3.88
CA LYS A 46 -15.84 -7.17 -4.15
C LYS A 46 -16.05 -5.78 -3.55
N ARG A 47 -17.22 -5.46 -2.99
CA ARG A 47 -17.56 -4.13 -2.43
C ARG A 47 -17.82 -4.18 -0.92
N GLY A 48 -17.46 -3.08 -0.24
CA GLY A 48 -17.92 -2.78 1.11
C GLY A 48 -17.47 -3.75 2.21
N ALA A 49 -18.37 -4.02 3.16
CA ALA A 49 -18.11 -4.67 4.45
C ALA A 49 -17.65 -6.14 4.38
N PHE A 50 -17.70 -6.79 3.22
CA PHE A 50 -17.28 -8.18 3.06
C PHE A 50 -15.78 -8.36 2.85
N ARG A 51 -15.07 -7.30 2.41
CA ARG A 51 -13.62 -7.36 2.15
C ARG A 51 -12.79 -7.80 3.37
N PRO A 52 -13.03 -7.33 4.61
CA PRO A 52 -12.31 -7.80 5.79
C PRO A 52 -12.49 -9.31 6.04
N MET A 53 -13.69 -9.84 5.83
CA MET A 53 -13.96 -11.28 5.98
C MET A 53 -13.21 -12.10 4.92
N LEU A 54 -13.28 -11.69 3.66
CA LEU A 54 -12.54 -12.35 2.57
C LEU A 54 -11.02 -12.28 2.80
N SER A 55 -10.54 -11.13 3.27
CA SER A 55 -9.14 -10.93 3.64
C SER A 55 -8.71 -11.95 4.70
N ARG A 56 -9.50 -12.12 5.77
CA ARG A 56 -9.25 -13.14 6.81
C ARG A 56 -9.24 -14.55 6.24
N LEU A 57 -10.20 -14.89 5.36
CA LEU A 57 -10.25 -16.21 4.73
C LEU A 57 -9.00 -16.51 3.88
N VAL A 58 -8.53 -15.53 3.08
CA VAL A 58 -7.27 -15.64 2.34
C VAL A 58 -6.10 -15.86 3.29
N ASN A 59 -6.06 -15.15 4.42
CA ASN A 59 -4.98 -15.26 5.40
C ASN A 59 -5.01 -16.59 6.18
N LEU A 60 -6.17 -17.23 6.36
CA LEU A 60 -6.27 -18.55 6.99
C LEU A 60 -5.59 -19.65 6.15
N LEU A 61 -5.56 -19.50 4.83
CA LEU A 61 -4.91 -20.46 3.93
C LEU A 61 -3.38 -20.33 3.93
N ARG A 62 -2.89 -19.09 4.03
CA ARG A 62 -1.49 -18.76 4.28
C ARG A 62 -1.44 -17.34 4.81
N ALA A 63 -0.83 -17.17 5.99
CA ALA A 63 -0.66 -15.86 6.59
C ALA A 63 0.37 -15.02 5.81
N GLY A 64 0.23 -13.69 5.90
CA GLY A 64 1.17 -12.75 5.33
C GLY A 64 0.69 -12.14 4.00
N PRO A 65 1.59 -11.51 3.24
CA PRO A 65 1.21 -10.78 2.04
C PRO A 65 0.89 -11.71 0.87
N VAL A 66 0.38 -11.12 -0.20
CA VAL A 66 0.09 -11.83 -1.46
C VAL A 66 0.63 -11.03 -2.64
N ASP A 67 1.41 -11.69 -3.51
CA ASP A 67 1.96 -11.13 -4.74
C ASP A 67 0.94 -11.26 -5.87
N VAL A 68 0.44 -10.15 -6.41
CA VAL A 68 -0.62 -10.12 -7.44
C VAL A 68 -0.35 -9.09 -8.53
N GLN A 69 -0.92 -9.34 -9.71
CA GLN A 69 -1.06 -8.32 -10.75
C GLN A 69 -2.30 -7.49 -10.49
N TYR A 70 -2.14 -6.16 -10.51
CA TYR A 70 -3.24 -5.22 -10.41
C TYR A 70 -3.05 -4.11 -11.46
N GLN A 71 -4.06 -3.91 -12.31
CA GLN A 71 -4.04 -2.87 -13.36
C GLN A 71 -2.80 -2.90 -14.27
N GLY A 72 -2.19 -4.08 -14.43
CA GLY A 72 -1.00 -4.31 -15.26
C GLY A 72 0.34 -4.06 -14.57
N ALA A 73 0.35 -3.81 -13.26
CA ALA A 73 1.56 -3.71 -12.46
C ALA A 73 1.62 -4.80 -11.39
N SER A 74 2.81 -5.05 -10.85
CA SER A 74 3.10 -6.10 -9.87
C SER A 74 3.14 -5.53 -8.46
N PHE A 75 2.37 -6.15 -7.56
CA PHE A 75 2.23 -5.69 -6.19
C PHE A 75 2.35 -6.82 -5.18
N ARG A 76 3.06 -6.56 -4.08
CA ARG A 76 2.91 -7.33 -2.84
C ARG A 76 1.91 -6.61 -1.92
N PHE A 77 0.75 -7.20 -1.73
CA PHE A 77 -0.30 -6.63 -0.88
C PHE A 77 -0.34 -7.25 0.53
N TYR A 78 -0.18 -6.39 1.54
CA TYR A 78 -0.39 -6.64 2.96
C TYR A 78 -1.86 -6.40 3.33
N HIS A 79 -2.74 -7.19 2.72
CA HIS A 79 -4.20 -7.01 2.73
C HIS A 79 -4.88 -7.05 4.12
N GLN A 80 -4.19 -7.52 5.16
CA GLN A 80 -4.66 -7.43 6.54
C GLN A 80 -4.55 -6.00 7.11
N ALA A 81 -3.46 -5.30 6.82
CA ALA A 81 -3.09 -4.03 7.45
C ALA A 81 -3.45 -2.77 6.64
N SER A 82 -4.07 -2.94 5.46
CA SER A 82 -4.39 -1.80 4.59
C SER A 82 -5.72 -1.99 3.88
N ALA A 83 -6.65 -1.06 4.11
CA ALA A 83 -7.94 -1.03 3.44
C ALA A 83 -7.78 -0.81 1.92
N THR A 84 -6.80 0.01 1.51
CA THR A 84 -6.46 0.29 0.11
C THR A 84 -5.97 -0.97 -0.58
N GLU A 85 -5.00 -1.67 0.00
CA GLU A 85 -4.45 -2.92 -0.55
C GLU A 85 -5.51 -4.01 -0.63
N ARG A 86 -6.36 -4.11 0.40
CA ARG A 86 -7.50 -5.03 0.42
C ARG A 86 -8.55 -4.67 -0.63
N GLY A 87 -8.75 -3.38 -0.89
CA GLY A 87 -9.61 -2.88 -1.95
C GLY A 87 -9.12 -3.31 -3.33
N ALA A 88 -7.85 -3.05 -3.63
CA ALA A 88 -7.22 -3.43 -4.89
C ALA A 88 -7.15 -4.95 -5.10
N LEU A 89 -6.91 -5.73 -4.04
CA LEU A 89 -6.86 -7.20 -4.12
C LEU A 89 -8.19 -7.80 -4.57
N PHE A 90 -9.31 -7.37 -3.97
CA PHE A 90 -10.61 -7.99 -4.19
C PHE A 90 -11.48 -7.30 -5.23
N ASN A 91 -11.17 -6.06 -5.62
CA ASN A 91 -11.90 -5.32 -6.63
C ASN A 91 -10.96 -4.89 -7.77
N PRO A 92 -11.05 -5.52 -8.96
CA PRO A 92 -10.22 -5.11 -10.10
C PRO A 92 -10.56 -3.68 -10.56
N ASP A 93 -11.76 -3.20 -10.23
CA ASP A 93 -12.26 -1.87 -10.56
C ASP A 93 -12.01 -0.86 -9.42
N TYR A 94 -11.10 -1.14 -8.47
CA TYR A 94 -10.85 -0.24 -7.34
C TYR A 94 -10.27 1.09 -7.83
N ASN A 95 -10.95 2.20 -7.52
CA ASN A 95 -10.63 3.54 -8.01
C ASN A 95 -10.45 3.62 -9.55
N LEU A 96 -11.16 2.77 -10.30
CA LEU A 96 -10.98 2.68 -11.75
C LEU A 96 -11.42 3.96 -12.47
N GLU A 97 -12.44 4.63 -11.94
CA GLU A 97 -12.96 5.89 -12.49
C GLU A 97 -11.91 6.99 -12.36
N GLU A 98 -11.30 7.14 -11.19
CA GLU A 98 -10.21 8.06 -10.91
C GLU A 98 -8.98 7.74 -11.76
N LEU A 99 -8.60 6.45 -11.87
CA LEU A 99 -7.51 6.02 -12.74
C LEU A 99 -7.80 6.35 -14.22
N ASN A 100 -9.03 6.18 -14.68
CA ASN A 100 -9.39 6.52 -16.05
C ASN A 100 -9.37 8.03 -16.29
N PHE A 101 -9.83 8.82 -15.32
CA PHE A 101 -9.69 10.27 -15.35
C PHE A 101 -8.23 10.70 -15.48
N LEU A 102 -7.33 10.13 -14.66
CA LEU A 102 -5.90 10.43 -14.71
C LEU A 102 -5.26 10.03 -16.05
N ARG A 103 -5.62 8.85 -16.59
CA ARG A 103 -5.14 8.39 -17.90
C ARG A 103 -5.58 9.31 -19.05
N ALA A 104 -6.82 9.80 -19.00
CA ALA A 104 -7.35 10.70 -20.02
C ALA A 104 -6.62 12.07 -20.03
N HIS A 105 -6.10 12.51 -18.89
CA HIS A 105 -5.45 13.81 -18.74
C HIS A 105 -3.91 13.73 -18.65
N THR A 106 -3.34 12.54 -18.71
CA THR A 106 -1.89 12.33 -18.72
C THR A 106 -1.49 11.63 -20.03
N PRO A 107 -0.79 12.30 -20.95
CA PRO A 107 -0.40 11.66 -22.20
C PRO A 107 0.67 10.58 -21.99
N ALA A 108 0.82 9.68 -22.96
CA ALA A 108 2.01 8.84 -23.06
C ALA A 108 3.27 9.72 -23.16
N GLY A 109 4.34 9.35 -22.46
CA GLY A 109 5.53 10.20 -22.27
C GLY A 109 5.32 11.37 -21.30
N GLY A 110 4.13 11.51 -20.70
CA GLY A 110 3.80 12.59 -19.77
C GLY A 110 4.41 12.43 -18.39
N VAL A 111 4.12 13.41 -17.52
CA VAL A 111 4.54 13.44 -16.12
C VAL A 111 3.34 13.28 -15.20
N PHE A 112 3.45 12.38 -14.22
CA PHE A 112 2.44 12.19 -13.17
C PHE A 112 3.09 12.33 -11.79
N VAL A 113 2.41 13.00 -10.86
CA VAL A 113 2.85 13.17 -9.47
C VAL A 113 1.80 12.57 -8.54
N ASP A 114 2.22 11.63 -7.71
CA ASP A 114 1.39 10.92 -6.73
C ASP A 114 1.80 11.36 -5.32
N VAL A 115 0.99 12.21 -4.68
CA VAL A 115 1.25 12.74 -3.33
C VAL A 115 0.52 11.87 -2.31
N GLY A 116 1.27 11.24 -1.41
CA GLY A 116 0.72 10.20 -0.52
C GLY A 116 0.57 8.86 -1.24
N ALA A 117 1.62 8.45 -1.97
CA ALA A 117 1.58 7.32 -2.89
C ALA A 117 1.29 5.96 -2.22
N ASN A 118 1.41 5.84 -0.90
CA ASN A 118 1.18 4.62 -0.15
C ASN A 118 2.01 3.46 -0.73
N VAL A 119 1.39 2.33 -1.11
CA VAL A 119 2.07 1.21 -1.78
C VAL A 119 2.16 1.35 -3.31
N GLY A 120 1.73 2.49 -3.87
CA GLY A 120 1.85 2.84 -5.28
C GLY A 120 0.69 2.39 -6.18
N THR A 121 -0.53 2.23 -5.66
CA THR A 121 -1.69 1.79 -6.47
C THR A 121 -2.07 2.77 -7.57
N TYR A 122 -1.71 4.06 -7.44
CA TYR A 122 -1.82 5.04 -8.52
C TYR A 122 -0.51 5.17 -9.29
N ALA A 123 0.61 5.44 -8.59
CA ALA A 123 1.93 5.59 -9.20
C ALA A 123 2.31 4.48 -10.20
N MET A 124 2.18 3.19 -9.85
CA MET A 124 2.57 2.10 -10.75
C MET A 124 1.64 1.97 -11.95
N VAL A 125 0.35 2.25 -11.75
CA VAL A 125 -0.65 2.18 -12.82
C VAL A 125 -0.44 3.31 -13.83
N MET A 126 -0.13 4.51 -13.32
CA MET A 126 0.23 5.64 -14.17
C MET A 126 1.60 5.46 -14.82
N ALA A 127 2.56 4.80 -14.16
CA ALA A 127 3.86 4.47 -14.74
C ALA A 127 3.71 3.59 -15.99
N ARG A 128 2.84 2.58 -15.93
CA ARG A 128 2.48 1.77 -17.09
C ARG A 128 1.84 2.59 -18.21
N HIS A 129 0.95 3.52 -17.85
CA HIS A 129 0.22 4.35 -18.81
C HIS A 129 1.12 5.35 -19.54
N VAL A 130 1.96 6.08 -18.81
CA VAL A 130 2.89 7.04 -19.42
C VAL A 130 4.04 6.37 -20.16
N GLY A 131 4.32 5.09 -19.87
CA GLY A 131 5.36 4.31 -20.52
C GLY A 131 6.77 4.71 -20.09
N ALA A 132 7.77 4.04 -20.67
CA ALA A 132 9.18 4.18 -20.27
C ALA A 132 9.79 5.56 -20.56
N SER A 133 9.22 6.33 -21.50
CA SER A 133 9.63 7.70 -21.81
C SER A 133 8.97 8.75 -20.92
N GLY A 134 7.94 8.37 -20.15
CA GLY A 134 7.27 9.27 -19.21
C GLY A 134 8.00 9.38 -17.88
N LYS A 135 7.40 10.10 -16.94
CA LYS A 135 7.94 10.25 -15.58
C LYS A 135 6.83 10.12 -14.55
N VAL A 136 7.10 9.39 -13.48
CA VAL A 136 6.23 9.34 -12.31
C VAL A 136 7.03 9.75 -11.09
N ILE A 137 6.50 10.66 -10.28
CA ILE A 137 7.07 11.05 -8.99
C ILE A 137 6.10 10.58 -7.92
N ALA A 138 6.50 9.61 -7.11
CA ALA A 138 5.68 9.08 -6.03
C ALA A 138 6.26 9.54 -4.68
N ILE A 139 5.49 10.34 -3.96
CA ILE A 139 5.86 10.96 -2.70
C ILE A 139 5.16 10.18 -1.58
N GLU A 140 5.92 9.52 -0.72
CA GLU A 140 5.40 8.73 0.39
C GLU A 140 6.24 8.96 1.64
N PRO A 141 5.71 9.65 2.67
CA PRO A 141 6.49 9.98 3.85
C PRO A 141 6.70 8.80 4.80
N HIS A 142 5.76 7.87 4.87
CA HIS A 142 5.81 6.84 5.89
C HIS A 142 6.81 5.73 5.49
N PRO A 143 7.82 5.41 6.32
CA PRO A 143 8.95 4.56 5.91
C PRO A 143 8.53 3.15 5.49
N VAL A 144 7.52 2.57 6.15
CA VAL A 144 7.02 1.22 5.80
C VAL A 144 6.35 1.18 4.43
N THR A 145 5.43 2.11 4.15
CA THR A 145 4.75 2.22 2.85
C THR A 145 5.72 2.67 1.77
N HIS A 146 6.68 3.55 2.09
CA HIS A 146 7.78 3.91 1.20
C HIS A 146 8.61 2.67 0.78
N ALA A 147 8.97 1.80 1.72
CA ALA A 147 9.65 0.54 1.42
C ALA A 147 8.78 -0.39 0.54
N ARG A 148 7.46 -0.43 0.77
CA ARG A 148 6.53 -1.23 -0.04
C ARG A 148 6.38 -0.70 -1.46
N VAL A 149 6.25 0.61 -1.67
CA VAL A 149 6.21 1.18 -3.03
C VAL A 149 7.55 1.01 -3.75
N ALA A 150 8.67 1.05 -3.02
CA ALA A 150 9.98 0.71 -3.58
C ALA A 150 10.05 -0.74 -4.07
N PHE A 151 9.55 -1.68 -3.28
CA PHE A 151 9.43 -3.08 -3.68
C PHE A 151 8.51 -3.24 -4.91
N ASN A 152 7.33 -2.63 -4.91
CA ASN A 152 6.37 -2.75 -6.02
C ASN A 152 6.88 -2.11 -7.32
N ARG A 153 7.62 -0.99 -7.22
CA ARG A 153 8.35 -0.39 -8.34
C ARG A 153 9.34 -1.37 -8.96
N ALA A 154 10.16 -2.01 -8.12
CA ALA A 154 11.16 -2.96 -8.57
C ALA A 154 10.50 -4.21 -9.19
N ALA A 155 9.47 -4.76 -8.53
CA ALA A 155 8.70 -5.91 -9.03
C ALA A 155 8.02 -5.62 -10.37
N SER A 156 7.59 -4.39 -10.60
CA SER A 156 6.97 -3.97 -11.86
C SER A 156 7.97 -3.57 -12.96
N GLY A 157 9.26 -3.43 -12.62
CA GLY A 157 10.29 -3.00 -13.58
C GLY A 157 10.17 -1.54 -14.02
N TYR A 158 9.49 -0.68 -13.25
CA TYR A 158 9.23 0.71 -13.65
C TYR A 158 10.35 1.65 -13.21
N THR A 159 11.41 1.69 -14.02
CA THR A 159 12.59 2.53 -13.77
C THR A 159 12.28 4.03 -13.80
N GLN A 160 11.27 4.45 -14.58
CA GLN A 160 10.82 5.83 -14.74
C GLN A 160 10.06 6.41 -13.53
N VAL A 161 9.78 5.58 -12.51
CA VAL A 161 9.22 6.04 -11.23
C VAL A 161 10.35 6.53 -10.34
N THR A 162 10.28 7.78 -9.89
CA THR A 162 11.11 8.36 -8.84
C THR A 162 10.34 8.31 -7.52
N LEU A 163 10.98 7.85 -6.46
CA LEU A 163 10.40 7.79 -5.12
C LEU A 163 10.97 8.91 -4.26
N VAL A 164 10.10 9.58 -3.51
CA VAL A 164 10.47 10.67 -2.61
C VAL A 164 9.96 10.33 -1.21
N ALA A 165 10.89 10.12 -0.28
CA ALA A 165 10.61 9.82 1.12
C ALA A 165 10.42 11.10 1.95
N ALA A 166 9.38 11.87 1.62
CA ALA A 166 9.04 13.11 2.32
C ALA A 166 7.53 13.33 2.32
N ALA A 167 7.05 14.15 3.25
CA ALA A 167 5.70 14.67 3.22
C ALA A 167 5.70 15.99 2.44
N ALA A 168 4.67 16.22 1.64
CA ALA A 168 4.50 17.47 0.93
C ALA A 168 4.04 18.55 1.92
N GLY A 169 4.84 19.61 2.08
CA GLY A 169 4.61 20.71 3.01
C GLY A 169 4.86 22.08 2.36
N PRO A 170 4.54 23.18 3.06
CA PRO A 170 4.76 24.53 2.54
C PRO A 170 6.23 24.97 2.56
N SER A 171 7.11 24.19 3.22
CA SER A 171 8.53 24.47 3.35
C SER A 171 9.32 23.20 3.67
N ASP A 172 10.61 23.22 3.32
CA ASP A 172 11.58 22.24 3.77
C ASP A 172 11.61 22.17 5.31
N GLY A 173 11.70 20.95 5.86
CA GLY A 173 11.80 20.76 7.30
C GLY A 173 11.47 19.33 7.72
N GLU A 174 10.86 19.21 8.90
CA GLU A 174 10.39 17.94 9.42
C GLU A 174 8.98 18.11 9.98
N LEU A 175 8.14 17.09 9.81
CA LEU A 175 6.78 17.07 10.36
C LEU A 175 6.48 15.73 11.03
N MET A 176 5.50 15.75 11.92
CA MET A 176 5.02 14.55 12.60
C MET A 176 3.82 13.99 11.84
N ILE A 177 3.91 12.74 11.42
CA ILE A 177 2.77 11.97 10.93
C ILE A 177 2.38 10.92 11.95
N GLU A 178 1.10 10.64 12.08
CA GLU A 178 0.56 9.61 12.95
C GLU A 178 -0.23 8.59 12.15
N THR A 179 0.01 7.32 12.44
CA THR A 179 -0.79 6.19 11.93
C THR A 179 -1.83 5.77 12.95
N ASP A 180 -3.06 5.58 12.50
CA ASP A 180 -4.10 4.87 13.26
C ASP A 180 -3.72 3.39 13.41
N GLY A 181 -2.93 3.08 14.43
CA GLY A 181 -2.57 1.73 14.89
C GLY A 181 -2.17 0.76 13.76
N ASP A 182 -3.15 0.00 13.26
CA ASP A 182 -2.98 -1.09 12.30
C ASP A 182 -3.22 -0.70 10.82
N ASN A 183 -3.69 0.51 10.53
CA ASN A 183 -4.03 0.95 9.16
C ASN A 183 -3.00 1.95 8.61
N LEU A 184 -1.90 1.42 8.08
CA LEU A 184 -0.77 2.21 7.55
C LEU A 184 -1.17 3.21 6.46
N GLY A 185 -2.29 2.98 5.76
CA GLY A 185 -2.81 3.87 4.72
C GLY A 185 -3.60 5.08 5.23
N ALA A 186 -3.82 5.22 6.53
CA ALA A 186 -4.56 6.34 7.15
C ALA A 186 -3.63 7.28 7.95
N SER A 187 -2.38 7.45 7.49
CA SER A 187 -1.46 8.40 8.12
C SER A 187 -1.96 9.83 7.94
N HIS A 188 -1.95 10.62 9.02
CA HIS A 188 -2.34 12.03 8.99
C HIS A 188 -1.31 12.91 9.71
N ILE A 189 -1.26 14.20 9.35
CA ILE A 189 -0.35 15.18 9.98
C ILE A 189 -0.91 15.54 11.37
N VAL A 190 -0.05 15.54 12.39
CA VAL A 190 -0.42 15.92 13.75
C VAL A 190 -0.10 17.40 14.01
N ALA A 191 -1.13 18.20 14.27
CA ALA A 191 -0.99 19.61 14.71
C ALA A 191 -1.19 19.80 16.23
N GLY A 192 -1.26 18.71 17.00
CA GLY A 192 -1.68 18.73 18.41
C GLY A 192 -0.93 17.74 19.32
N LYS A 193 -1.61 17.26 20.38
CA LYS A 193 -1.03 16.37 21.40
C LYS A 193 -0.63 15.03 20.77
N LEU A 194 0.66 14.73 20.76
CA LEU A 194 1.22 13.50 20.18
C LEU A 194 0.64 12.26 20.88
N SER A 195 0.16 11.28 20.10
CA SER A 195 -0.05 9.93 20.60
C SER A 195 1.28 9.13 20.56
N GLY A 196 1.28 7.92 21.12
CA GLY A 196 2.46 7.04 21.13
C GLY A 196 2.93 6.55 19.75
N ASN A 197 2.17 6.81 18.68
CA ASN A 197 2.42 6.27 17.33
C ASN A 197 2.83 7.34 16.30
N ALA A 198 3.22 8.54 16.74
CA ALA A 198 3.70 9.60 15.85
C ALA A 198 5.16 9.35 15.44
N ILE A 199 5.45 9.52 14.15
CA ILE A 199 6.81 9.43 13.59
C ILE A 199 7.20 10.74 12.90
N LYS A 200 8.48 11.08 12.99
CA LYS A 200 9.06 12.27 12.37
C LYS A 200 9.51 11.93 10.96
N VAL A 201 9.13 12.75 9.99
CA VAL A 201 9.47 12.56 8.57
C VAL A 201 9.96 13.86 7.95
N PRO A 202 10.81 13.82 6.91
CA PRO A 202 11.16 15.00 6.13
C PRO A 202 9.93 15.65 5.50
N SER A 203 9.97 16.98 5.38
CA SER A 203 9.00 17.80 4.65
C SER A 203 9.70 18.49 3.49
N LEU A 204 9.05 18.53 2.32
CA LEU A 204 9.50 19.19 1.08
C LEU A 204 8.33 19.92 0.42
#